data_AF-A0A4Q0VWN7-F1
#
_entry.id   AF-A0A4Q0VWN7-F1
#
_cell.length_a   1.000
_cell.length_b   1.000
_cell.length_c   1.000
_cell.angle_alpha   90.00
_cell.angle_beta   90.00
_cell.angle_gamma   90.00
#
_symmetry.space_group_name_H-M   'P 1'
#
loop_
_entity.id
_entity.type
_entity.pdbx_description
1 polymer ?
#
loop_
_entity_poly.entity_id
_entity_poly.type
_entity_poly.pdbx_seq_one_letter_code
_entity_poly.pdbx_strand_id
1 'polypeptide(L)' 'MLHNVIEKKRMQMIYLASITGMTSKKTVKCSQELDELLNLVQILNH' A
#
# COMPACT_ATOMS: atom_id res chain seq x y z
N MET A 1 -10.23 5.49 -10.76
CA MET A 1 -10.71 5.85 -9.41
C MET A 1 -9.64 5.61 -8.37
N LEU A 2 -9.74 6.27 -7.21
CA LEU A 2 -8.85 6.13 -6.05
C LEU A 2 -8.67 4.66 -5.62
N HIS A 3 -9.73 3.85 -5.71
CA HIS A 3 -9.67 2.39 -5.48
C HIS A 3 -8.64 1.67 -6.37
N ASN A 4 -8.51 2.05 -7.65
CA ASN A 4 -7.53 1.43 -8.55
C ASN A 4 -6.09 1.79 -8.17
N VAL A 5 -5.87 2.95 -7.55
CA VAL A 5 -4.55 3.37 -7.07
C VAL A 5 -4.16 2.55 -5.85
N ILE A 6 -5.10 2.34 -4.92
CA ILE A 6 -4.93 1.47 -3.75
C ILE A 6 -4.61 0.04 -4.17
N GLU A 7 -5.38 -0.53 -5.09
CA GLU A 7 -5.14 -1.92 -5.52
C GLU A 7 -3.80 -2.09 -6.25
N LYS A 8 -3.41 -1.12 -7.09
CA LYS A 8 -2.05 -1.13 -7.68
C LYS A 8 -0.98 -1.09 -6.60
N LYS A 9 -1.15 -0.26 -5.57
CA LYS A 9 -0.19 -0.14 -4.47
C LYS A 9 -0.12 -1.39 -3.61
N ARG A 10 -1.27 -2.01 -3.33
CA ARG A 10 -1.38 -3.32 -2.66
C ARG A 10 -0.61 -4.40 -3.40
N MET A 11 -0.81 -4.50 -4.71
CA MET A 11 -0.08 -5.45 -5.55
C MET A 11 1.43 -5.18 -5.56
N GLN A 12 1.85 -3.92 -5.58
CA GLN A 12 3.26 -3.55 -5.47
C GLN A 12 3.87 -3.99 -4.13
N MET A 13 3.16 -3.79 -3.02
CA MET A 13 3.61 -4.22 -1.69
C MET A 13 3.76 -5.74 -1.63
N ILE A 14 2.77 -6.50 -2.12
CA ILE A 14 2.82 -7.97 -2.16
C ILE A 14 3.99 -8.47 -3.00
N TYR A 15 4.23 -7.85 -4.16
CA TYR A 15 5.37 -8.18 -5.02
C TYR A 15 6.72 -7.87 -4.34
N LEU A 16 6.84 -6.73 -3.67
CA LEU A 16 8.06 -6.40 -2.92
C LEU A 16 8.27 -7.36 -1.75
N ALA A 17 7.20 -7.73 -1.05
CA ALA A 17 7.24 -8.69 0.03
C ALA A 17 7.71 -10.07 -0.43
N SER A 18 7.25 -10.54 -1.60
CA SER A 18 7.65 -11.86 -2.12
C SER A 18 9.12 -11.93 -2.50
N ILE A 19 9.73 -10.80 -2.89
CA ILE A 19 11.15 -10.74 -3.28
C ILE A 19 12.07 -10.41 -2.11
N THR A 20 11.63 -9.52 -1.22
CA THR A 20 12.51 -8.89 -0.20
C THR A 20 12.12 -9.22 1.23
N GLY A 21 10.98 -9.90 1.44
CA GLY A 21 10.38 -10.15 2.75
C GLY A 21 9.51 -9.00 3.25
N MET A 22 8.63 -9.30 4.22
CA MET A 22 7.71 -8.33 4.82
C MET A 22 8.41 -7.25 5.64
N THR A 23 9.54 -7.59 6.27
CA THR A 23 10.32 -6.70 7.14
C THR A 23 11.36 -5.87 6.39
N SER A 24 11.47 -6.05 5.07
CA SER A 24 12.40 -5.27 4.26
C SER A 24 12.01 -3.78 4.31
N LYS A 25 12.99 -2.88 4.36
CA LYS A 25 12.74 -1.43 4.35
C LYS A 25 11.88 -1.00 3.14
N LYS A 26 12.02 -1.69 2.00
CA LYS A 26 11.24 -1.40 0.79
C LYS A 26 9.78 -1.82 0.95
N THR A 27 9.53 -3.00 1.51
CA THR A 27 8.17 -3.50 1.76
C THR A 27 7.47 -2.68 2.83
N VAL A 28 8.18 -2.34 3.92
CA VAL A 28 7.66 -1.49 5.01
C VAL A 28 7.31 -0.10 4.51
N LYS A 29 8.16 0.52 3.68
CA LYS A 29 7.83 1.81 3.08
C LYS A 29 6.60 1.71 2.17
N CYS A 30 6.52 0.66 1.36
CA CYS A 30 5.38 0.43 0.48
C CYS A 30 4.07 0.21 1.27
N SER A 31 4.13 -0.47 2.41
CA SER A 31 2.97 -0.65 3.29
C SER A 31 2.52 0.66 3.94
N GLN A 32 3.45 1.53 4.33
CA GLN A 32 3.13 2.86 4.87
C GLN A 32 2.44 3.74 3.81
N GLU A 33 2.94 3.76 2.58
CA GLU A 33 2.33 4.51 1.48
C GLU A 33 0.93 3.95 1.12
N LEU A 34 0.72 2.63 1.26
CA LEU A 34 -0.60 2.02 1.10
C LEU A 34 -1.57 2.44 2.22
N ASP A 35 -1.08 2.50 3.45
CA ASP A 35 -1.88 2.93 4.61
C ASP A 35 -2.34 4.38 4.47
N GLU A 36 -1.46 5.29 4.02
CA GLU A 36 -1.82 6.67 3.71
C GLU A 36 -2.96 6.77 2.68
N LEU A 37 -2.90 5.96 1.62
CA LEU A 37 -3.97 5.92 0.61
C LEU A 37 -5.30 5.41 1.18
N LEU A 38 -5.26 4.43 2.07
CA LEU A 38 -6.45 3.89 2.74
C LEU A 38 -7.05 4.93 3.71
N ASN A 39 -6.21 5.63 4.47
CA ASN A 39 -6.62 6.69 5.38
C ASN A 39 -7.30 7.84 4.63
N LEU A 40 -6.78 8.23 3.45
CA LEU A 40 -7.44 9.23 2.59
C LEU A 40 -8.85 8.79 2.17
N VAL A 41 -9.03 7.52 1.80
CA VAL A 41 -10.36 6.99 1.47
C VAL A 41 -11.28 6.99 2.69
N GLN A 42 -10.78 6.60 3.86
CA GLN A 42 -11.57 6.55 5.08
C GLN A 42 -12.04 7.94 5.51
N ILE A 43 -11.20 8.98 5.38
CA ILE A 43 -11.57 10.38 5.62
C ILE A 43 -12.62 10.85 4.62
N LEU A 44 -12.49 10.52 3.34
CA LEU A 44 -13.42 10.96 2.29
C LEU A 44 -14.81 10.29 2.36
N ASN A 45 -14.92 9.16 3.05
CA ASN A 45 -16.18 8.44 3.27
C ASN A 45 -16.89 8.86 4.57
N HIS A 46 -16.39 9.88 5.27
CA HIS A 46 -16.93 10.43 6.52
C HIS A 46 -17.41 11.86 6.33
#